data_AF-A0AA96HS60-F1
#
_entry.id   AF-A0AA96HS60-F1
#
_cell.length_a   1.000
_cell.length_b   1.000
_cell.length_c   1.000
_cell.angle_alpha   90.00
_cell.angle_beta   90.00
_cell.angle_gamma   90.00
#
_symmetry.space_group_name_H-M   'P 1'
#
loop_
_entity.id
_entity.type
_entity.pdbx_description
1 polymer ?
#
loop_
_entity_poly.entity_id
_entity_poly.type
_entity_poly.pdbx_seq_one_letter_code
_entity_poly.pdbx_strand_id
1 'polypeptide(L)' 'MGDAGSHYYEFAIEVVEQYAPQFDRSKISVRESRNGTFQSITVFITATGVEQLKGLHTSLRENPKTKMVL' A
#
# COMPACT_ATOMS: atom_id res chain seq x y z
N MET A 1 5.67 -1.17 -3.00
CA MET A 1 7.04 -0.62 -2.97
C MET A 1 7.05 0.65 -3.78
N GLY A 2 7.46 1.77 -3.17
CA GLY A 2 7.49 3.09 -3.78
C GLY A 2 8.67 3.91 -3.29
N ASP A 3 8.79 5.14 -3.78
CA ASP A 3 9.85 6.08 -3.38
C ASP A 3 9.65 6.57 -1.94
N ALA A 4 10.72 6.56 -1.13
CA ALA A 4 10.64 6.85 0.30
C ALA A 4 10.39 8.35 0.62
N GLY A 5 10.72 9.27 -0.28
CA GLY A 5 10.58 10.71 -0.04
C GLY A 5 9.19 11.28 -0.30
N SER A 6 8.23 10.44 -0.69
CA SER A 6 7.12 10.87 -1.54
C SER A 6 5.71 10.79 -0.93
N HIS A 7 5.58 10.74 0.41
CA HIS A 7 4.30 10.49 1.11
C HIS A 7 3.60 9.21 0.62
N TYR A 8 4.40 8.21 0.24
CA TYR A 8 3.89 6.94 -0.29
C TYR A 8 3.14 6.14 0.79
N TYR A 9 3.49 6.36 2.06
CA TYR A 9 2.77 5.78 3.20
C TYR A 9 1.34 6.29 3.27
N GLU A 10 1.11 7.61 3.36
CA GLU A 10 -0.23 8.17 3.40
C GLU A 10 -1.08 7.69 2.23
N PHE A 11 -0.54 7.76 1.00
CA PHE A 11 -1.27 7.31 -0.19
C PHE A 11 -1.67 5.84 -0.11
N ALA A 12 -0.75 4.94 0.28
CA ALA A 12 -1.06 3.52 0.36
C ALA A 12 -2.14 3.25 1.43
N ILE A 13 -2.10 3.99 2.54
CA ILE A 13 -3.09 3.88 3.62
C ILE A 13 -4.45 4.41 3.19
N GLU A 14 -4.54 5.55 2.52
CA GLU A 14 -5.80 6.09 2.00
C GLU A 14 -6.47 5.11 1.04
N VAL A 15 -5.71 4.54 0.10
CA VAL A 15 -6.24 3.53 -0.85
C VAL A 15 -6.70 2.29 -0.10
N VAL A 16 -5.89 1.76 0.80
CA VAL A 16 -6.25 0.55 1.57
C VAL A 16 -7.49 0.79 2.42
N GLU A 17 -7.62 1.96 3.05
CA GLU A 17 -8.77 2.31 3.87
C GLU A 17 -10.06 2.45 3.05
N GLN A 18 -9.96 2.95 1.82
CA GLN A 18 -11.10 3.04 0.90
C GLN A 18 -11.67 1.65 0.54
N TYR A 19 -10.80 0.66 0.35
CA TYR A 19 -11.23 -0.70 -0.02
C TYR A 19 -11.42 -1.64 1.17
N ALA A 20 -10.79 -1.35 2.31
CA ALA A 20 -10.76 -2.19 3.49
C ALA A 20 -10.84 -1.34 4.77
N PRO A 21 -11.95 -0.66 5.06
CA PRO A 21 -12.06 0.25 6.22
C PRO A 21 -11.91 -0.44 7.59
N GLN A 22 -12.00 -1.77 7.62
CA GLN A 22 -11.83 -2.59 8.82
C GLN A 22 -10.38 -3.08 9.00
N PHE A 23 -9.44 -2.66 8.14
CA PHE A 23 -8.06 -3.12 8.22
C PHE A 23 -7.37 -2.58 9.47
N ASP A 24 -6.46 -3.39 10.01
CA ASP A 24 -5.79 -3.07 11.24
C ASP A 24 -4.51 -2.25 10.96
N ARG A 25 -4.56 -0.95 11.27
CA ARG A 25 -3.43 -0.05 11.11
C ARG A 25 -2.22 -0.46 11.97
N SER A 26 -2.43 -1.18 13.07
CA SER A 26 -1.32 -1.66 13.91
C SER A 26 -0.51 -2.77 13.24
N LYS A 27 -1.09 -3.45 12.25
CA LYS A 27 -0.44 -4.52 11.48
C LYS A 27 0.30 -4.00 10.24
N ILE A 28 0.31 -2.68 10.02
CA ILE A 28 1.08 -2.11 8.92
C ILE A 28 2.56 -2.19 9.27
N SER A 29 3.35 -2.84 8.41
CA SER A 29 4.80 -2.83 8.52
C SER A 29 5.39 -1.99 7.41
N VAL A 30 6.09 -0.92 7.79
CA VAL A 30 6.86 -0.09 6.86
C VAL A 30 8.32 -0.44 6.98
N ARG A 31 8.94 -0.81 5.86
CA ARG A 31 10.35 -1.13 5.78
C ARG A 31 11.02 -0.22 4.77
N GLU A 32 11.93 0.61 5.26
CA GLU A 32 12.77 1.44 4.41
C GLU A 32 13.90 0.61 3.81
N SER A 33 14.28 0.97 2.58
CA SER A 33 15.46 0.44 1.91
C SER A 33 16.72 0.87 2.64
N ARG A 34 17.77 0.05 2.55
CA ARG A 34 19.08 0.29 3.15
C ARG A 34 19.72 1.63 2.72
N ASN A 35 19.36 2.12 1.53
CA ASN A 35 19.82 3.42 0.99
C ASN A 35 18.77 4.54 1.11
N GLY A 36 17.62 4.30 1.75
CA GLY A 36 16.54 5.28 1.88
C GLY A 36 15.86 5.68 0.56
N THR A 37 16.15 4.99 -0.54
CA THR A 37 15.58 5.33 -1.86
C THR A 37 14.17 4.77 -2.05
N PHE A 38 13.86 3.66 -1.39
CA PHE A 38 12.59 2.96 -1.54
C PHE A 38 12.02 2.62 -0.17
N GLN A 39 10.69 2.58 -0.08
CA GLN A 39 9.97 2.05 1.05
C GLN A 39 9.04 0.91 0.60
N SER A 40 9.02 -0.15 1.39
CA SER A 40 8.11 -1.29 1.26
C SER A 40 7.08 -1.21 2.38
N ILE A 41 5.81 -1.19 2.01
CA ILE A 41 4.69 -1.19 2.94
C ILE A 41 4.00 -2.54 2.83
N THR A 42 3.86 -3.23 3.94
CA THR A 42 3.08 -4.46 4.05
C THR A 42 1.85 -4.15 4.88
N VAL A 43 0.68 -4.40 4.31
CA VAL A 43 -0.62 -4.23 4.97
C VAL A 43 -1.33 -5.57 5.03
N PHE A 44 -2.05 -5.80 6.12
CA PHE A 44 -2.93 -6.96 6.25
C PHE A 44 -4.36 -6.49 6.09
N ILE A 45 -5.02 -7.00 5.06
CA ILE A 45 -6.43 -6.72 4.77
C ILE A 45 -7.24 -8.00 4.83
N THR A 46 -8.50 -7.87 5.22
CA THR A 46 -9.48 -8.95 5.08
C THR A 46 -10.00 -8.93 3.66
N ALA A 47 -9.70 -9.98 2.89
CA ALA A 47 -10.22 -10.16 1.54
C ALA A 47 -11.72 -10.49 1.60
N THR A 48 -12.56 -9.53 1.25
CA THR A 48 -14.02 -9.70 1.15
C THR A 48 -14.45 -10.20 -0.23
N GLY A 49 -13.58 -10.05 -1.24
CA GLY A 49 -13.81 -10.55 -2.59
C GLY A 49 -12.68 -10.25 -3.57
N VAL A 50 -12.75 -10.87 -4.75
CA VAL A 50 -11.75 -10.69 -5.82
C VAL A 50 -11.79 -9.26 -6.39
N GLU A 51 -12.98 -8.64 -6.45
CA GLU A 51 -13.13 -7.28 -6.95
C GLU A 51 -12.45 -6.24 -6.05
N GLN A 52 -12.53 -6.41 -4.73
CA GLN A 52 -11.82 -5.57 -3.76
C GLN A 52 -10.31 -5.63 -3.98
N LEU A 53 -9.75 -6.85 -4.10
CA LEU A 53 -8.31 -7.06 -4.33
C LEU A 53 -7.86 -6.48 -5.67
N LYS A 54 -8.64 -6.68 -6.74
CA LYS A 54 -8.34 -6.11 -8.06
C LYS A 54 -8.40 -4.59 -8.07
N GLY A 55 -9.42 -4.00 -7.43
CA GLY A 55 -9.56 -2.55 -7.27
C GLY A 55 -8.36 -1.96 -6.55
N LEU A 56 -8.04 -2.49 -5.36
CA LEU A 56 -6.90 -2.05 -4.56
C LEU A 56 -5.57 -2.21 -5.32
N HIS A 57 -5.34 -3.36 -5.97
CA HIS A 57 -4.13 -3.58 -6.76
C HIS A 57 -4.03 -2.59 -7.93
N THR A 58 -5.14 -2.27 -8.59
CA THR A 58 -5.19 -1.32 -9.71
C THR A 58 -4.93 0.11 -9.22
N SER A 59 -5.64 0.57 -8.19
CA SER A 59 -5.45 1.92 -7.63
C SER A 59 -4.04 2.14 -7.08
N LEU A 60 -3.45 1.13 -6.44
CA LEU A 60 -2.05 1.21 -6.03
C LEU A 60 -1.12 1.29 -7.24
N ARG A 61 -1.38 0.53 -8.31
CA ARG A 61 -0.58 0.54 -9.54
C ARG A 61 -0.74 1.80 -10.38
N GLU A 62 -1.89 2.48 -10.32
CA GLU A 62 -2.14 3.75 -11.01
C GLU A 62 -1.31 4.89 -10.44
N ASN A 63 -0.83 4.78 -9.20
CA ASN A 63 0.09 5.78 -8.67
C ASN A 63 1.47 5.67 -9.36
N PRO A 64 1.95 6.73 -10.03
CA PRO A 64 3.25 6.72 -10.70
C PRO A 64 4.44 6.51 -9.76
N LYS A 65 4.23 6.64 -8.45
CA LYS A 65 5.24 6.38 -7.40
C LYS A 65 5.29 4.91 -6.97
N THR A 66 4.29 4.11 -7.32
CA THR A 66 4.29 2.67 -7.06
C THR A 66 5.16 1.96 -8.09
N LYS A 67 6.26 1.38 -7.63
CA LYS A 67 7.14 0.57 -8.48
C LYS A 67 6.69 -0.89 -8.56
N MET A 68 6.13 -1.41 -7.48
CA MET A 68 5.72 -2.81 -7.39
C MET A 68 4.64 -3.02 -6.32
N VAL A 69 3.65 -3.84 -6.65
CA VAL A 69 2.61 -4.35 -5.73
C VAL A 69 2.73 -5.88 -5.75
N LEU A 70 2.67 -6.52 -4.57
CA LEU A 70 2.80 -7.97 -4.40
C LEU A 70 1.58 -8.52 -3.65
#